data_AF-A0A7K1BVS8-F1
#
_entry.id   AF-A0A7K1BVS8-F1
#
_cell.length_a   1.000
_cell.length_b   1.000
_cell.length_c   1.000
_cell.angle_alpha   90.00
_cell.angle_beta   90.00
_cell.angle_gamma   90.00
#
_symmetry.space_group_name_H-M   'P 1'
#
loop_
_entity.id
_entity.type
_entity.pdbx_description
1 polymer ?
#
loop_
_entity_poly.entity_id
_entity_poly.type
_entity_poly.pdbx_seq_one_letter_code
_entity_poly.pdbx_strand_id
1 'polypeptide(L)'
;MPKRITGPSQKVVVVGAGLAGLSAALRLAGAGRDVTVIERELVPGGRNGLLNKDGYAFDTGPSVLTMPSLIQDAFSAVGEDMKDWLELMPVAPLYRAFYHDGSQIDVHADTKAMEQEIREKVSASEAAGYVEYVDFVTKLYKYEMNDFIDRNIDSPFNLLTPNLARLIALGGFRKLQPKVNQFLKDPRLQKVYSFQAMYAGVSPQQALAIYAVIAYMDSVNGVFFPKGGMHAVPRALAAAAQKHGVKFVYGSSVTSLETSNSRVTAAITDKGERYECDAIVMNPDLPVVWKSLLKREPLSIKRLKYSPSCVTMLVGSSR
;
A
#
# COMPACT_ATOMS: atom_id res chain seq x y z
N MET A 1 14.46 10.51 -16.67
CA MET A 1 13.16 10.51 -17.38
C MET A 1 12.54 9.13 -17.24
N PRO A 2 11.21 9.02 -17.06
CA PRO A 2 10.54 7.72 -17.01
C PRO A 2 10.70 6.98 -18.34
N LYS A 3 10.80 5.65 -18.28
CA LYS A 3 10.84 4.81 -19.49
C LYS A 3 9.55 4.99 -20.29
N ARG A 4 9.68 5.11 -21.61
CA ARG A 4 8.55 5.21 -22.55
C ARG A 4 8.53 3.96 -23.43
N ILE A 5 7.34 3.50 -23.77
CA ILE A 5 7.15 2.50 -24.83
C ILE A 5 7.09 3.23 -26.17
N THR A 6 7.65 2.61 -27.22
CA THR A 6 7.52 3.09 -28.60
C THR A 6 6.24 2.54 -29.23
N GLY A 7 5.78 3.07 -30.37
CA GLY A 7 4.65 2.52 -31.13
C GLY A 7 3.25 2.84 -30.56
N PRO A 8 2.21 2.16 -31.09
CA PRO A 8 0.83 2.34 -30.64
C PRO A 8 0.68 2.07 -29.13
N SER A 9 -0.30 2.75 -28.52
CA SER A 9 -0.61 2.64 -27.08
C SER A 9 -2.07 3.01 -26.78
N GLN A 10 -2.97 2.88 -27.76
CA GLN A 10 -4.37 3.30 -27.59
C GLN A 10 -5.22 2.24 -26.90
N LYS A 11 -5.09 0.98 -27.31
CA LYS A 11 -5.76 -0.15 -26.65
C LYS A 11 -4.85 -0.73 -25.57
N VAL A 12 -5.26 -0.65 -24.31
CA VAL A 12 -4.46 -1.13 -23.18
C VAL A 12 -5.21 -2.20 -22.41
N VAL A 13 -4.58 -3.37 -22.27
CA VAL A 13 -5.07 -4.41 -21.35
C VAL A 13 -4.37 -4.26 -20.01
N VAL A 14 -5.13 -4.26 -18.91
CA VAL A 14 -4.61 -4.33 -17.55
C VAL A 14 -4.95 -5.72 -16.99
N VAL A 15 -3.94 -6.48 -16.60
CA VAL A 15 -4.14 -7.80 -16.01
C VAL A 15 -4.20 -7.66 -14.49
N GLY A 16 -5.36 -7.93 -13.89
CA GLY A 16 -5.62 -7.89 -12.45
C GLY A 16 -6.22 -6.58 -11.96
N ALA A 17 -7.43 -6.65 -11.39
CA ALA A 17 -8.19 -5.57 -10.78
C ALA A 17 -7.88 -5.36 -9.29
N GLY A 18 -6.62 -5.58 -8.87
CA GLY A 18 -6.12 -5.09 -7.58
C GLY A 18 -5.94 -3.57 -7.59
N LEU A 19 -5.69 -2.96 -6.42
CA LEU A 19 -5.61 -1.49 -6.26
C LEU A 19 -4.69 -0.79 -7.27
N ALA A 20 -3.49 -1.34 -7.54
CA ALA A 20 -2.56 -0.76 -8.51
C ALA A 20 -3.07 -0.87 -9.96
N GLY A 21 -3.71 -1.98 -10.33
CA GLY A 21 -4.34 -2.16 -11.64
C GLY A 21 -5.53 -1.23 -11.84
N LEU A 22 -6.37 -1.05 -10.81
CA LEU A 22 -7.49 -0.09 -10.84
C LEU A 22 -7.00 1.35 -10.95
N SER A 23 -5.96 1.73 -10.20
CA SER A 23 -5.34 3.04 -10.31
C SER A 23 -4.75 3.28 -11.71
N ALA A 24 -4.06 2.28 -12.27
CA ALA A 24 -3.55 2.35 -13.64
C ALA A 24 -4.68 2.49 -14.65
N ALA A 25 -5.77 1.75 -14.50
CA ALA A 25 -6.93 1.81 -15.39
C ALA A 25 -7.58 3.20 -15.39
N LEU A 26 -7.79 3.81 -14.21
CA LEU A 26 -8.31 5.18 -14.09
C LEU A 26 -7.40 6.20 -14.78
N ARG A 27 -6.08 6.14 -14.53
CA ARG A 27 -5.14 7.07 -15.18
C ARG A 27 -5.07 6.89 -16.69
N LEU A 28 -5.11 5.66 -17.19
CA LEU A 28 -5.12 5.37 -18.61
C LEU A 28 -6.43 5.84 -19.27
N ALA A 29 -7.57 5.62 -18.63
CA ALA A 29 -8.86 6.11 -19.10
C ALA A 29 -8.90 7.65 -19.12
N GLY A 30 -8.44 8.31 -18.06
CA GLY A 30 -8.31 9.77 -18.00
C GLY A 30 -7.35 10.36 -19.04
N ALA A 31 -6.35 9.58 -19.46
CA ALA A 31 -5.46 9.91 -20.58
C ALA A 31 -6.05 9.56 -21.97
N GLY A 32 -7.32 9.15 -22.04
CA GLY A 32 -8.05 8.87 -23.28
C GLY A 32 -7.75 7.52 -23.93
N ARG A 33 -7.28 6.51 -23.17
CA ARG A 33 -7.01 5.16 -23.69
C ARG A 33 -8.25 4.27 -23.62
N ASP A 34 -8.38 3.31 -24.55
CA ASP A 34 -9.38 2.22 -24.48
C ASP A 34 -8.82 1.12 -23.57
N VAL A 35 -9.37 1.01 -22.36
CA VAL A 35 -8.84 0.14 -21.31
C VAL A 35 -9.76 -1.05 -21.09
N THR A 36 -9.18 -2.25 -21.11
CA THR A 36 -9.83 -3.48 -20.64
C THR A 36 -9.07 -4.06 -19.46
N VAL A 37 -9.74 -4.24 -18.33
CA VAL A 37 -9.19 -4.91 -17.14
C VAL A 37 -9.66 -6.36 -17.13
N ILE A 38 -8.73 -7.30 -17.10
CA ILE A 38 -9.04 -8.74 -16.99
C ILE A 38 -8.69 -9.20 -15.58
N GLU A 39 -9.67 -9.74 -14.86
CA GLU A 39 -9.55 -10.18 -13.47
C GLU A 39 -10.03 -11.64 -13.35
N ARG A 40 -9.23 -12.45 -12.62
CA ARG A 40 -9.52 -13.87 -12.44
C ARG A 40 -10.66 -14.11 -11.46
N GLU A 41 -10.84 -13.23 -10.48
CA GLU A 41 -11.93 -13.30 -9.52
C GLU A 41 -13.22 -12.69 -10.10
N LEU A 42 -14.36 -12.95 -9.45
CA LEU A 42 -15.66 -12.42 -9.88
C LEU A 42 -15.88 -10.94 -9.49
N VAL A 43 -14.97 -10.36 -8.70
CA VAL A 43 -15.05 -9.01 -8.14
C VAL A 43 -13.68 -8.33 -8.18
N PRO A 44 -13.61 -6.98 -8.22
CA PRO A 44 -12.34 -6.26 -8.14
C PRO A 44 -11.76 -6.32 -6.73
N GLY A 45 -10.44 -6.18 -6.58
CA GLY A 45 -9.80 -6.00 -5.27
C GLY A 45 -8.47 -6.72 -5.10
N GLY A 46 -8.29 -7.85 -5.80
CA GLY A 46 -7.10 -8.68 -5.65
C GLY A 46 -6.87 -9.03 -4.17
N ARG A 47 -5.76 -8.54 -3.60
CA ARG A 47 -5.46 -8.72 -2.16
C ARG A 47 -6.44 -8.02 -1.23
N ASN A 48 -7.03 -6.90 -1.64
CA ASN A 48 -8.07 -6.22 -0.87
C ASN A 48 -9.42 -6.85 -1.16
N GLY A 49 -9.57 -8.12 -0.77
CA GLY A 49 -10.72 -8.98 -1.04
C GLY A 49 -11.73 -9.02 0.12
N LEU A 50 -12.87 -9.68 -0.15
CA LEU A 50 -13.96 -9.88 0.80
C LEU A 50 -14.40 -11.34 0.78
N LEU A 51 -14.52 -11.93 1.97
CA LEU A 51 -15.13 -13.24 2.18
C LEU A 51 -16.46 -13.07 2.91
N ASN A 52 -17.55 -13.46 2.26
CA ASN A 52 -18.85 -13.56 2.91
C ASN A 52 -19.10 -15.02 3.31
N LYS A 53 -19.34 -15.28 4.60
CA LYS A 53 -19.56 -16.62 5.11
C LYS A 53 -20.45 -16.61 6.35
N ASP A 54 -21.48 -17.45 6.35
CA ASP A 54 -22.37 -17.69 7.49
C ASP A 54 -22.96 -16.40 8.11
N GLY A 55 -23.28 -15.41 7.26
CA GLY A 55 -23.82 -14.11 7.68
C GLY A 55 -22.78 -13.06 8.08
N TYR A 56 -21.49 -13.39 8.05
CA TYR A 56 -20.39 -12.48 8.32
C TYR A 56 -19.66 -12.06 7.04
N ALA A 57 -19.10 -10.86 7.07
CA ALA A 57 -18.29 -10.29 6.00
C ALA A 57 -16.87 -10.01 6.55
N PHE A 58 -15.85 -10.59 5.92
CA PHE A 58 -14.46 -10.49 6.35
C PHE A 58 -13.59 -9.88 5.24
N ASP A 59 -12.96 -8.75 5.51
CA ASP A 59 -11.87 -8.26 4.66
C ASP A 59 -10.67 -9.23 4.76
N THR A 60 -10.16 -9.68 3.61
CA THR A 60 -9.17 -10.78 3.56
C THR A 60 -7.72 -10.31 3.42
N GLY A 61 -7.48 -9.00 3.39
CA GLY A 61 -6.15 -8.44 3.15
C GLY A 61 -5.87 -7.20 3.99
N PRO A 62 -5.77 -5.99 3.40
CA PRO A 62 -5.52 -4.78 4.16
C PRO A 62 -6.62 -4.55 5.19
N SER A 63 -6.24 -4.15 6.40
CA SER A 63 -7.14 -3.83 7.51
C SER A 63 -7.00 -2.38 8.01
N VAL A 64 -6.01 -1.65 7.50
CA VAL A 64 -5.66 -0.29 7.90
C VAL A 64 -5.63 0.58 6.66
N LEU A 65 -6.38 1.68 6.66
CA LEU A 65 -6.32 2.71 5.62
C LEU A 65 -5.68 3.97 6.19
N THR A 66 -4.55 4.34 5.61
CA THR A 66 -3.92 5.65 5.80
C THR A 66 -3.75 6.34 4.45
N MET A 67 -3.37 7.62 4.48
CA MET A 67 -3.13 8.42 3.27
C MET A 67 -4.30 8.38 2.25
N PRO A 68 -5.53 8.76 2.67
CA PRO A 68 -6.69 8.77 1.77
C PRO A 68 -6.50 9.64 0.53
N SER A 69 -5.59 10.62 0.58
CA SER A 69 -5.20 11.44 -0.57
C SER A 69 -4.68 10.65 -1.77
N LEU A 70 -4.03 9.49 -1.56
CA LEU A 70 -3.57 8.63 -2.67
C LEU A 70 -4.73 7.97 -3.41
N ILE A 71 -5.79 7.63 -2.68
CA ILE A 71 -7.02 7.10 -3.27
C ILE A 71 -7.74 8.22 -4.01
N GLN A 72 -7.84 9.41 -3.41
CA GLN A 72 -8.36 10.60 -4.07
C GLN A 72 -7.62 10.90 -5.37
N ASP A 73 -6.29 10.85 -5.40
CA ASP A 73 -5.49 11.11 -6.61
C ASP A 73 -5.82 10.14 -7.76
N ALA A 74 -6.19 8.89 -7.44
CA ALA A 74 -6.67 7.94 -8.45
C ALA A 74 -8.04 8.35 -9.03
N PHE A 75 -8.99 8.81 -8.20
CA PHE A 75 -10.27 9.35 -8.67
C PHE A 75 -10.09 10.64 -9.49
N SER A 76 -9.22 11.53 -9.04
CA SER A 76 -8.91 12.78 -9.71
C SER A 76 -8.37 12.58 -11.13
N ALA A 77 -7.75 11.43 -11.43
CA ALA A 77 -7.26 11.11 -12.77
C ALA A 77 -8.36 11.07 -13.85
N VAL A 78 -9.61 10.87 -13.44
CA VAL A 78 -10.81 10.90 -14.31
C VAL A 78 -11.76 12.04 -13.92
N GLY A 79 -11.30 12.99 -13.11
CA GLY A 79 -12.09 14.15 -12.67
C GLY A 79 -13.15 13.85 -11.61
N GLU A 80 -13.04 12.74 -10.88
CA GLU A 80 -13.98 12.37 -9.82
C GLU A 80 -13.48 12.81 -8.43
N ASP A 81 -14.41 13.10 -7.52
CA ASP A 81 -14.14 13.35 -6.10
C ASP A 81 -14.41 12.06 -5.31
N MET A 82 -13.45 11.59 -4.51
CA MET A 82 -13.54 10.33 -3.76
C MET A 82 -14.77 10.30 -2.84
N LYS A 83 -15.19 11.45 -2.29
CA LYS A 83 -16.31 11.52 -1.36
C LYS A 83 -17.64 11.07 -1.98
N ASP A 84 -17.76 11.13 -3.31
CA ASP A 84 -18.95 10.73 -4.05
C ASP A 84 -19.03 9.18 -4.22
N TRP A 85 -17.93 8.49 -3.93
CA TRP A 85 -17.77 7.05 -4.12
C TRP A 85 -17.48 6.29 -2.83
N LEU A 86 -16.87 6.94 -1.84
CA LEU A 86 -16.33 6.30 -0.66
C LEU A 86 -16.49 7.19 0.59
N GLU A 87 -17.23 6.68 1.58
CA GLU A 87 -17.31 7.31 2.90
C GLU A 87 -16.20 6.74 3.79
N LEU A 88 -15.29 7.60 4.24
CA LEU A 88 -14.18 7.25 5.13
C LEU A 88 -14.45 7.79 6.53
N MET A 89 -14.46 6.89 7.53
CA MET A 89 -14.66 7.23 8.93
C MET A 89 -13.31 7.25 9.66
N PRO A 90 -12.94 8.33 10.36
CA PRO A 90 -11.73 8.35 11.17
C PRO A 90 -11.85 7.35 12.33
N VAL A 91 -10.76 6.66 12.64
CA VAL A 91 -10.69 5.66 13.72
C VAL A 91 -10.02 6.28 14.95
N ALA A 92 -10.64 6.15 16.11
CA ALA A 92 -10.12 6.65 17.39
C ALA A 92 -10.45 5.67 18.54
N PRO A 93 -9.44 5.18 19.30
CA PRO A 93 -8.00 5.34 19.07
C PRO A 93 -7.57 4.64 17.77
N LEU A 94 -6.41 5.02 17.21
CA LEU A 94 -5.87 4.42 15.99
C LEU A 94 -5.65 2.91 16.15
N TYR A 95 -5.14 2.51 17.31
CA TYR A 95 -5.14 1.14 17.81
C TYR A 95 -4.99 1.15 19.33
N ARG A 96 -5.36 0.03 19.96
CA ARG A 96 -5.23 -0.20 21.41
C ARG A 96 -4.25 -1.34 21.64
N ALA A 97 -3.14 -1.05 22.32
CA ALA A 97 -2.13 -2.04 22.66
C ALA A 97 -2.47 -2.68 24.01
N PHE A 98 -2.63 -4.00 24.03
CA PHE A 98 -2.78 -4.79 25.25
C PHE A 98 -1.48 -5.55 25.56
N TYR A 99 -1.04 -5.50 26.80
CA TYR A 99 0.18 -6.14 27.25
C TYR A 99 -0.11 -7.31 28.21
N HIS A 100 0.82 -8.27 28.26
CA HIS A 100 0.70 -9.48 29.09
C HIS A 100 0.55 -9.21 30.60
N ASP A 101 0.98 -8.04 31.08
CA ASP A 101 0.86 -7.60 32.47
C ASP A 101 -0.51 -6.95 32.75
N GLY A 102 -1.41 -6.94 31.77
CA GLY A 102 -2.73 -6.30 31.85
C GLY A 102 -2.70 -4.80 31.58
N SER A 103 -1.53 -4.19 31.36
CA SER A 103 -1.46 -2.79 30.99
C SER A 103 -1.98 -2.56 29.57
N GLN A 104 -2.42 -1.33 29.32
CA GLN A 104 -3.01 -0.90 28.06
C GLN A 104 -2.48 0.48 27.69
N ILE A 105 -2.25 0.71 26.39
CA ILE A 105 -1.92 2.01 25.84
C ILE A 105 -2.79 2.24 24.60
N ASP A 106 -3.57 3.32 24.61
CA ASP A 106 -4.34 3.77 23.45
C ASP A 106 -3.47 4.67 22.56
N VAL A 107 -3.39 4.39 21.26
CA VAL A 107 -2.60 5.21 20.34
C VAL A 107 -3.47 6.23 19.65
N HIS A 108 -3.10 7.51 19.78
CA HIS A 108 -3.87 8.64 19.29
C HIS A 108 -3.16 9.32 18.12
N ALA A 109 -3.94 9.83 17.16
CA ALA A 109 -3.41 10.68 16.09
C ALA A 109 -3.03 12.08 16.56
N ASP A 110 -3.74 12.60 17.56
CA ASP A 110 -3.40 13.88 18.16
C ASP A 110 -2.19 13.70 19.08
N THR A 111 -1.11 14.40 18.76
CA THR A 111 0.18 14.26 19.46
C THR A 111 0.09 14.69 20.92
N LYS A 112 -0.78 15.65 21.27
CA LYS A 112 -0.98 16.08 22.66
C LYS A 112 -1.81 15.05 23.43
N ALA A 113 -2.82 14.47 22.82
CA ALA A 113 -3.58 13.37 23.40
C ALA A 113 -2.68 12.14 23.64
N MET A 114 -1.80 11.81 22.67
CA MET A 114 -0.83 10.74 22.84
C MET A 114 0.20 11.04 23.93
N GLU A 115 0.71 12.27 24.02
CA GLU A 115 1.59 12.69 25.12
C GLU A 115 0.89 12.51 26.48
N GLN A 116 -0.38 12.92 26.59
CA GLN A 116 -1.16 12.80 27.81
C GLN A 116 -1.41 11.34 28.20
N GLU A 117 -1.78 10.48 27.24
CA GLU A 117 -1.92 9.03 27.47
C GLU A 117 -0.61 8.43 28.00
N ILE A 118 0.53 8.76 27.40
CA ILE A 118 1.84 8.28 27.86
C ILE A 118 2.15 8.79 29.28
N ARG A 119 1.85 10.06 29.55
CA ARG A 119 2.07 10.68 30.86
C ARG A 119 1.29 9.95 31.95
N GLU A 120 0.05 9.58 31.68
CA GLU A 120 -0.86 8.92 32.61
C GLU A 120 -0.58 7.42 32.78
N LYS A 121 -0.32 6.70 31.68
CA LYS A 121 -0.18 5.23 31.67
C LYS A 121 1.25 4.74 31.89
N VAL A 122 2.23 5.61 31.65
CA VAL A 122 3.65 5.24 31.67
C VAL A 122 4.43 6.14 32.62
N SER A 123 4.75 7.37 32.20
CA SER A 123 5.43 8.36 33.03
C SER A 123 5.56 9.72 32.33
N ALA A 124 5.78 10.77 33.12
CA ALA A 124 6.09 12.11 32.61
C ALA A 124 7.39 12.17 31.79
N SER A 125 8.39 11.32 32.10
CA SER A 125 9.65 11.29 31.36
C SER A 125 9.50 10.64 29.98
N GLU A 126 8.70 9.57 29.87
CA GLU A 126 8.39 8.95 28.57
C GLU A 126 7.54 9.88 27.70
N ALA A 127 6.64 10.66 28.30
CA ALA A 127 5.86 11.66 27.59
C ALA A 127 6.75 12.74 26.96
N ALA A 128 7.75 13.24 27.70
CA ALA A 128 8.74 14.17 27.16
C ALA A 128 9.58 13.52 26.04
N GLY A 129 9.99 12.27 26.21
CA GLY A 129 10.70 11.50 25.19
C GLY A 129 9.86 11.30 23.91
N TYR A 130 8.55 11.11 24.05
CA TYR A 130 7.63 11.01 22.92
C TYR A 130 7.56 12.32 22.11
N VAL A 131 7.53 13.48 22.76
CA VAL A 131 7.56 14.78 22.07
C VAL A 131 8.83 14.92 21.22
N GLU A 132 9.99 14.55 21.77
CA GLU A 132 11.26 14.54 21.02
C GLU A 132 11.24 13.54 19.85
N TYR A 133 10.60 12.38 20.05
CA TYR A 133 10.42 11.38 19.00
C TYR A 133 9.54 11.90 17.87
N VAL A 134 8.42 12.55 18.17
CA VAL A 134 7.52 13.20 17.19
C VAL A 134 8.28 14.22 16.37
N ASP A 135 9.08 15.08 17.00
CA ASP A 135 9.92 16.06 16.32
C ASP A 135 10.92 15.39 15.36
N PHE A 136 11.51 14.27 15.78
CA PHE A 136 12.41 13.48 14.95
C PHE A 136 11.70 12.90 13.72
N VAL A 137 10.57 12.22 13.89
CA VAL A 137 9.84 11.60 12.76
C VAL A 137 9.19 12.63 11.83
N THR A 138 8.79 13.79 12.35
CA THR A 138 8.28 14.91 11.54
C THR A 138 9.36 15.47 10.61
N LYS A 139 10.58 15.66 11.13
CA LYS A 139 11.73 16.07 10.31
C LYS A 139 12.05 15.01 9.26
N LEU A 140 12.04 13.74 9.66
CA LEU A 140 12.29 12.62 8.77
C LEU A 140 11.29 12.61 7.59
N TYR A 141 9.98 12.67 7.89
CA TYR A 141 8.91 12.72 6.88
C TYR A 141 9.11 13.87 5.89
N LYS A 142 9.39 15.08 6.37
CA LYS A 142 9.60 16.26 5.54
C LYS A 142 10.73 16.08 4.52
N TYR A 143 11.77 15.33 4.87
CA TYR A 143 12.94 15.11 4.01
C TYR A 143 12.82 13.87 3.13
N GLU A 144 11.95 12.91 3.45
CA GLU A 144 11.80 11.66 2.71
C GLU A 144 10.69 11.68 1.66
N MET A 145 9.54 12.29 1.98
CA MET A 145 8.33 12.13 1.18
C MET A 145 8.50 12.58 -0.27
N ASN A 146 9.05 13.78 -0.47
CA ASN A 146 9.20 14.39 -1.80
C ASN A 146 10.39 13.84 -2.60
N ASP A 147 11.39 13.28 -1.90
CA ASP A 147 12.67 12.96 -2.51
C ASP A 147 12.86 11.46 -2.77
N PHE A 148 12.17 10.59 -2.00
CA PHE A 148 12.40 9.15 -2.02
C PHE A 148 11.13 8.30 -2.13
N ILE A 149 9.97 8.77 -1.66
CA ILE A 149 8.73 7.97 -1.65
C ILE A 149 7.92 8.22 -2.93
N ASP A 150 7.74 9.48 -3.34
CA ASP A 150 6.95 9.85 -4.52
C ASP A 150 7.72 9.76 -5.86
N ARG A 151 8.86 9.04 -5.88
CA ARG A 151 9.73 9.00 -7.06
C ARG A 151 10.22 7.58 -7.36
N ASN A 152 10.16 7.21 -8.64
CA ASN A 152 10.75 5.95 -9.10
C ASN A 152 12.28 6.00 -8.99
N ILE A 153 12.84 5.08 -8.19
CA ILE A 153 14.29 4.90 -8.03
C ILE A 153 14.75 3.81 -9.01
N ASP A 154 14.78 4.17 -10.29
CA ASP A 154 15.23 3.27 -11.36
C ASP A 154 16.77 3.12 -11.45
N SER A 155 17.51 3.89 -10.66
CA SER A 155 18.98 3.94 -10.66
C SER A 155 19.53 4.39 -9.30
N PRO A 156 20.69 3.86 -8.84
CA PRO A 156 21.36 4.33 -7.62
C PRO A 156 21.69 5.83 -7.65
N PHE A 157 21.88 6.42 -8.82
CA PHE A 157 22.11 7.87 -8.97
C PHE A 157 20.86 8.71 -8.67
N ASN A 158 19.66 8.13 -8.75
CA ASN A 158 18.41 8.81 -8.39
C ASN A 158 18.26 8.99 -6.87
N LEU A 159 19.10 8.33 -6.07
CA LEU A 159 19.16 8.51 -4.60
C LEU A 159 19.94 9.76 -4.17
N LEU A 160 20.75 10.35 -5.06
CA LEU A 160 21.53 11.55 -4.78
C LEU A 160 20.64 12.80 -4.85
N THR A 161 19.84 13.02 -3.80
CA THR A 161 19.06 14.26 -3.63
C THR A 161 19.75 15.21 -2.65
N PRO A 162 19.46 16.53 -2.69
CA PRO A 162 19.96 17.48 -1.70
C PRO A 162 19.63 17.10 -0.26
N ASN A 163 18.54 16.36 -0.03
CA ASN A 163 18.17 15.89 1.30
C ASN A 163 18.83 14.55 1.69
N LEU A 164 19.55 13.86 0.80
CA LEU A 164 20.27 12.62 1.15
C LEU A 164 21.28 12.86 2.28
N ALA A 165 22.07 13.93 2.21
CA ALA A 165 23.03 14.27 3.27
C ALA A 165 22.32 14.56 4.61
N ARG A 166 21.12 15.18 4.55
CA ARG A 166 20.29 15.45 5.74
C ARG A 166 19.71 14.17 6.33
N LEU A 167 19.29 13.22 5.50
CA LEU A 167 18.82 11.90 5.94
C LEU A 167 19.92 11.06 6.58
N ILE A 168 21.13 11.10 6.00
CA ILE A 168 22.31 10.49 6.62
C ILE A 168 22.59 11.12 7.98
N ALA A 169 22.58 12.45 8.07
CA ALA A 169 22.83 13.18 9.33
C ALA A 169 21.77 12.88 10.41
N LEU A 170 20.49 12.74 10.02
CA LEU A 170 19.41 12.32 10.92
C LEU A 170 19.50 10.84 11.32
N GLY A 171 20.35 10.06 10.65
CA GLY A 171 20.52 8.64 10.89
C GLY A 171 19.44 7.76 10.26
N GLY A 172 18.78 8.21 9.18
CA GLY A 172 17.73 7.46 8.47
C GLY A 172 18.17 6.07 7.98
N PHE A 173 19.47 5.89 7.72
CA PHE A 173 20.06 4.59 7.34
C PHE A 173 20.59 3.75 8.52
N ARG A 174 20.43 4.21 9.77
CA ARG A 174 20.72 3.40 10.95
C ARG A 174 19.53 2.50 11.27
N LYS A 175 19.73 1.50 12.12
CA LYS A 175 18.63 0.60 12.55
C LYS A 175 17.57 1.37 13.33
N LEU A 176 16.29 1.02 13.11
CA LEU A 176 15.14 1.68 13.71
C LEU A 176 15.09 1.50 15.24
N GLN A 177 15.19 0.26 15.73
CA GLN A 177 15.02 -0.02 17.16
C GLN A 177 16.00 0.76 18.06
N PRO A 178 17.33 0.82 17.78
CA PRO A 178 18.23 1.66 18.57
C PRO A 178 17.88 3.15 18.55
N LYS A 179 17.28 3.65 17.46
CA LYS A 179 16.87 5.04 17.34
C LYS A 179 15.64 5.33 18.21
N VAL A 180 14.63 4.45 18.18
CA VAL A 180 13.46 4.53 19.08
C VAL A 180 13.91 4.50 20.54
N ASN A 181 14.84 3.62 20.89
CA ASN A 181 15.37 3.48 22.25
C ASN A 181 16.11 4.72 22.76
N GLN A 182 16.51 5.66 21.89
CA GLN A 182 17.10 6.93 22.33
C GLN A 182 16.05 7.80 23.03
N PHE A 183 14.82 7.79 22.52
CA PHE A 183 13.71 8.65 22.98
C PHE A 183 12.82 7.96 23.99
N LEU A 184 12.48 6.69 23.77
CA LEU A 184 11.54 5.93 24.60
C LEU A 184 12.27 4.78 25.30
N LYS A 185 12.16 4.68 26.63
CA LYS A 185 12.84 3.65 27.43
C LYS A 185 11.88 2.55 27.87
N ASP A 186 10.59 2.84 27.98
CA ASP A 186 9.59 1.83 28.33
C ASP A 186 9.47 0.76 27.21
N PRO A 187 9.66 -0.54 27.52
CA PRO A 187 9.58 -1.61 26.52
C PRO A 187 8.24 -1.70 25.78
N ARG A 188 7.16 -1.24 26.41
CA ARG A 188 5.81 -1.21 25.83
C ARG A 188 5.72 -0.19 24.71
N LEU A 189 6.23 1.02 24.95
CA LEU A 189 6.31 2.09 23.96
C LEU A 189 7.30 1.75 22.85
N GLN A 190 8.46 1.19 23.19
CA GLN A 190 9.43 0.72 22.19
C GLN A 190 8.84 -0.30 21.22
N LYS A 191 7.93 -1.18 21.68
CA LYS A 191 7.21 -2.14 20.82
C LYS A 191 6.21 -1.43 19.90
N VAL A 192 5.40 -0.52 20.46
CA VAL A 192 4.39 0.25 19.69
C VAL A 192 5.05 1.03 18.55
N TYR A 193 6.11 1.77 18.84
CA TYR A 193 6.77 2.64 17.87
C TYR A 193 7.86 1.96 17.02
N SER A 194 8.11 0.67 17.22
CA SER A 194 8.94 -0.15 16.31
C SER A 194 8.12 -1.14 15.47
N PHE A 195 6.92 -1.51 15.92
CA PHE A 195 5.99 -2.42 15.25
C PHE A 195 5.71 -2.02 13.79
N GLN A 196 5.64 -0.72 13.50
CA GLN A 196 5.32 -0.19 12.17
C GLN A 196 6.34 -0.55 11.09
N ALA A 197 7.55 -0.96 11.44
CA ALA A 197 8.48 -1.56 10.47
C ALA A 197 7.90 -2.82 9.80
N MET A 198 6.99 -3.54 10.46
CA MET A 198 6.31 -4.68 9.87
C MET A 198 5.40 -4.31 8.70
N TYR A 199 4.94 -3.06 8.59
CA TYR A 199 4.14 -2.61 7.43
C TYR A 199 4.95 -2.64 6.13
N ALA A 200 6.28 -2.51 6.23
CA ALA A 200 7.19 -2.68 5.11
C ALA A 200 7.62 -4.15 4.89
N GLY A 201 7.05 -5.09 5.64
CA GLY A 201 7.43 -6.52 5.57
C GLY A 201 8.83 -6.80 6.10
N VAL A 202 9.35 -5.95 6.99
CA VAL A 202 10.70 -6.09 7.57
C VAL A 202 10.59 -6.20 9.10
N SER A 203 11.41 -7.06 9.70
CA SER A 203 11.54 -7.11 11.16
C SER A 203 12.06 -5.75 11.68
N PRO A 204 11.51 -5.20 12.78
CA PRO A 204 11.96 -3.94 13.36
C PRO A 204 13.46 -3.91 13.73
N GLN A 205 14.05 -5.08 13.99
CA GLN A 205 15.47 -5.24 14.31
C GLN A 205 16.37 -5.12 13.07
N GLN A 206 15.80 -5.29 11.88
CA GLN A 206 16.48 -5.20 10.58
C GLN A 206 16.06 -3.96 9.78
N ALA A 207 14.93 -3.34 10.14
CA ALA A 207 14.42 -2.14 9.50
C ALA A 207 15.34 -0.94 9.74
N LEU A 208 15.53 -0.15 8.68
CA LEU A 208 16.22 1.14 8.74
C LEU A 208 15.28 2.21 9.33
N ALA A 209 15.87 3.24 9.94
CA ALA A 209 15.12 4.31 10.59
C ALA A 209 14.26 5.13 9.64
N ILE A 210 14.57 5.15 8.34
CA ILE A 210 13.70 5.69 7.25
C ILE A 210 12.28 5.08 7.28
N TYR A 211 12.13 3.83 7.73
CA TYR A 211 10.79 3.25 7.89
C TYR A 211 9.99 3.85 9.06
N ALA A 212 10.60 4.64 9.95
CA ALA A 212 9.88 5.38 10.99
C ALA A 212 8.92 6.43 10.40
N VAL A 213 9.07 6.81 9.12
CA VAL A 213 8.11 7.66 8.43
C VAL A 213 6.70 7.06 8.38
N ILE A 214 6.61 5.73 8.37
CA ILE A 214 5.33 5.01 8.45
C ILE A 214 4.64 5.31 9.79
N ALA A 215 5.42 5.48 10.86
CA ALA A 215 4.90 5.88 12.17
C ALA A 215 4.25 7.25 12.14
N TYR A 216 4.85 8.19 11.41
CA TYR A 216 4.27 9.51 11.19
C TYR A 216 3.00 9.43 10.34
N MET A 217 2.98 8.60 9.29
CA MET A 217 1.80 8.43 8.43
C MET A 217 0.59 7.91 9.22
N ASP A 218 0.78 6.93 10.10
CA ASP A 218 -0.29 6.42 10.97
C ASP A 218 -0.67 7.42 12.07
N SER A 219 0.33 7.93 12.79
CA SER A 219 0.12 8.66 14.05
C SER A 219 -0.16 10.14 13.86
N VAL A 220 -0.02 10.69 12.65
CA VAL A 220 -0.26 12.12 12.39
C VAL A 220 -1.32 12.33 11.30
N ASN A 221 -1.31 11.54 10.22
CA ASN A 221 -2.36 11.65 9.19
C ASN A 221 -3.61 10.84 9.53
N GLY A 222 -3.57 10.03 10.59
CA GLY A 222 -4.70 9.26 11.10
C GLY A 222 -4.98 7.98 10.30
N VAL A 223 -5.82 7.14 10.91
CA VAL A 223 -6.30 5.87 10.37
C VAL A 223 -7.78 6.02 10.09
N PHE A 224 -8.21 5.47 8.95
CA PHE A 224 -9.59 5.54 8.48
C PHE A 224 -10.14 4.13 8.25
N PHE A 225 -11.45 4.01 8.39
CA PHE A 225 -12.21 2.82 8.03
C PHE A 225 -13.24 3.18 6.97
N PRO A 226 -13.20 2.56 5.78
CA PRO A 226 -14.23 2.76 4.78
C PRO A 226 -15.55 2.15 5.24
N LYS A 227 -16.65 2.88 5.07
CA LYS A 227 -17.98 2.33 5.31
C LYS A 227 -18.22 1.12 4.40
N GLY A 228 -18.56 -0.01 5.00
CA GLY A 228 -18.71 -1.29 4.29
C GLY A 228 -17.41 -2.08 4.08
N GLY A 229 -16.36 -1.77 4.85
CA GLY A 229 -15.12 -2.55 4.91
C GLY A 229 -14.05 -2.10 3.91
N MET A 230 -12.84 -2.62 4.05
CA MET A 230 -11.69 -2.29 3.20
C MET A 230 -11.93 -2.63 1.73
N HIS A 231 -12.72 -3.68 1.44
CA HIS A 231 -13.14 -4.02 0.09
C HIS A 231 -14.03 -2.96 -0.58
N ALA A 232 -14.56 -1.97 0.16
CA ALA A 232 -15.28 -0.85 -0.44
C ALA A 232 -14.39 0.01 -1.36
N VAL A 233 -13.09 0.12 -1.05
CA VAL A 233 -12.13 0.90 -1.85
C VAL A 233 -12.00 0.39 -3.28
N PRO A 234 -11.63 -0.88 -3.54
CA PRO A 234 -11.51 -1.37 -4.92
C PRO A 234 -12.86 -1.40 -5.65
N ARG A 235 -13.99 -1.62 -4.96
CA ARG A 235 -15.32 -1.52 -5.58
C ARG A 235 -15.59 -0.09 -6.08
N ALA A 236 -15.30 0.91 -5.25
CA ALA A 236 -15.47 2.31 -5.61
C ALA A 236 -14.58 2.73 -6.79
N LEU A 237 -13.29 2.34 -6.78
CA LEU A 237 -12.37 2.60 -7.89
C LEU A 237 -12.81 1.91 -9.19
N ALA A 238 -13.26 0.66 -9.12
CA ALA A 238 -13.74 -0.07 -10.29
C ALA A 238 -15.02 0.56 -10.87
N ALA A 239 -15.95 0.97 -10.01
CA ALA A 239 -17.19 1.62 -10.42
C ALA A 239 -16.92 2.98 -11.09
N ALA A 240 -16.00 3.79 -10.56
CA ALA A 240 -15.54 5.02 -11.21
C ALA A 240 -14.87 4.73 -12.55
N ALA A 241 -13.97 3.73 -12.61
CA ALA A 241 -13.33 3.34 -13.86
C ALA A 241 -14.36 2.94 -14.93
N GLN A 242 -15.38 2.16 -14.55
CA GLN A 242 -16.45 1.72 -15.44
C GLN A 242 -17.32 2.90 -15.92
N LYS A 243 -17.62 3.88 -15.07
CA LYS A 243 -18.30 5.14 -15.46
C LYS A 243 -17.53 5.86 -16.58
N HIS A 244 -16.21 5.75 -16.57
CA HIS A 244 -15.30 6.35 -17.56
C HIS A 244 -14.90 5.38 -18.69
N GLY A 245 -15.72 4.36 -18.95
CA GLY A 245 -15.59 3.52 -20.15
C GLY A 245 -14.58 2.38 -20.06
N VAL A 246 -13.97 2.16 -18.89
CA VAL A 246 -13.11 0.98 -18.66
C VAL A 246 -13.98 -0.28 -18.69
N LYS A 247 -13.59 -1.26 -19.51
CA LYS A 247 -14.26 -2.57 -19.61
C LYS A 247 -13.66 -3.53 -18.59
N PHE A 248 -14.50 -4.25 -17.86
CA PHE A 248 -14.06 -5.29 -16.93
C PHE A 248 -14.47 -6.68 -17.43
N VAL A 249 -13.51 -7.60 -17.43
CA VAL A 249 -13.70 -9.02 -17.72
C VAL A 249 -13.36 -9.79 -16.45
N TYR A 250 -14.38 -10.12 -15.66
CA TYR A 250 -14.24 -10.88 -14.42
C TYR A 250 -14.31 -12.40 -14.66
N GLY A 251 -13.79 -13.17 -13.71
CA GLY A 251 -13.79 -14.63 -13.77
C GLY A 251 -12.95 -15.20 -14.90
N SER A 252 -11.98 -14.47 -15.43
CA SER A 252 -11.12 -14.89 -16.55
C SER A 252 -9.65 -14.67 -16.19
N SER A 253 -8.86 -15.74 -16.25
CA SER A 253 -7.42 -15.67 -15.95
C SER A 253 -6.63 -15.49 -17.23
N VAL A 254 -5.73 -14.49 -17.31
CA VAL A 254 -4.77 -14.42 -18.41
C VAL A 254 -3.74 -15.52 -18.26
N THR A 255 -3.59 -16.38 -19.28
CA THR A 255 -2.71 -17.56 -19.26
C THR A 255 -1.50 -17.42 -20.17
N SER A 256 -1.60 -16.63 -21.24
CA SER A 256 -0.49 -16.37 -22.15
C SER A 256 -0.63 -15.03 -22.87
N LEU A 257 0.48 -14.59 -23.46
CA LEU A 257 0.55 -13.39 -24.27
C LEU A 257 0.92 -13.76 -25.70
N GLU A 258 0.25 -13.15 -26.66
CA GLU A 258 0.73 -13.12 -28.03
C GLU A 258 1.73 -11.98 -28.19
N THR A 259 2.82 -12.27 -28.90
CA THR A 259 3.85 -11.27 -29.20
C THR A 259 4.21 -11.30 -30.67
N SER A 260 4.38 -10.12 -31.27
CA SER A 260 5.00 -9.95 -32.57
C SER A 260 6.32 -9.21 -32.38
N ASN A 261 7.44 -9.83 -32.78
CA ASN A 261 8.79 -9.37 -32.48
C ASN A 261 8.99 -9.13 -30.96
N SER A 262 9.31 -7.90 -30.56
CA SER A 262 9.53 -7.50 -29.17
C SER A 262 8.29 -6.88 -28.51
N ARG A 263 7.11 -6.96 -29.14
CA ARG A 263 5.88 -6.34 -28.66
C ARG A 263 4.80 -7.34 -28.35
N VAL A 264 4.04 -7.09 -27.27
CA VAL A 264 2.76 -7.75 -27.01
C VAL A 264 1.72 -7.26 -28.03
N THR A 265 0.85 -8.17 -28.46
CA THR A 265 -0.26 -7.86 -29.37
C THR A 265 -1.60 -8.31 -28.83
N ALA A 266 -1.63 -9.29 -27.91
CA ALA A 266 -2.85 -9.70 -27.23
C ALA A 266 -2.58 -10.43 -25.91
N ALA A 267 -3.58 -10.43 -25.04
CA ALA A 267 -3.69 -11.34 -23.90
C ALA A 267 -4.69 -12.46 -24.22
N ILE A 268 -4.33 -13.69 -23.85
CA ILE A 268 -5.16 -14.89 -24.01
C ILE A 268 -5.59 -15.37 -22.63
N THR A 269 -6.87 -15.72 -22.49
CA THR A 269 -7.43 -16.21 -21.22
C THR A 269 -7.51 -17.73 -21.13
N ASP A 270 -7.74 -18.24 -19.93
CA ASP A 270 -8.07 -19.63 -19.63
C ASP A 270 -9.32 -20.15 -20.36
N LYS A 271 -10.21 -19.25 -20.80
CA LYS A 271 -11.38 -19.56 -21.62
C LYS A 271 -11.10 -19.55 -23.13
N GLY A 272 -9.86 -19.28 -23.54
CA GLY A 272 -9.48 -19.18 -24.96
C GLY A 272 -9.88 -17.85 -25.63
N GLU A 273 -10.38 -16.88 -24.87
CA GLU A 273 -10.73 -15.56 -25.40
C GLU A 273 -9.46 -14.74 -25.66
N ARG A 274 -9.45 -14.02 -26.79
CA ARG A 274 -8.33 -13.19 -27.22
C ARG A 274 -8.67 -11.70 -27.09
N TYR A 275 -7.86 -10.99 -26.31
CA TYR A 275 -7.98 -9.55 -26.09
C TYR A 275 -6.80 -8.81 -26.73
N GLU A 276 -7.04 -8.22 -27.90
CA GLU A 276 -6.03 -7.46 -28.63
C GLU A 276 -5.67 -6.15 -27.92
N CYS A 277 -4.38 -5.82 -27.89
CA CYS A 277 -3.88 -4.62 -27.24
C CYS A 277 -2.59 -4.10 -27.87
N ASP A 278 -2.41 -2.77 -27.80
CA ASP A 278 -1.18 -2.10 -28.19
C ASP A 278 -0.11 -2.12 -27.08
N ALA A 279 -0.59 -2.18 -25.82
CA ALA A 279 0.20 -2.22 -24.60
C ALA A 279 -0.51 -3.03 -23.52
N ILE A 280 0.26 -3.56 -22.57
CA ILE A 280 -0.26 -4.33 -21.44
C ILE A 280 0.35 -3.84 -20.13
N VAL A 281 -0.48 -3.73 -19.09
CA VAL A 281 -0.07 -3.47 -17.71
C VAL A 281 -0.25 -4.74 -16.90
N MET A 282 0.83 -5.20 -16.28
CA MET A 282 0.81 -6.39 -15.43
C MET A 282 0.74 -6.00 -13.96
N ASN A 283 -0.37 -6.30 -13.32
CA ASN A 283 -0.54 -6.20 -11.88
C ASN A 283 -0.27 -7.51 -11.09
N PRO A 284 -0.17 -8.73 -11.67
CA PRO A 284 0.23 -9.90 -10.91
C PRO A 284 1.66 -9.77 -10.38
N ASP A 285 1.99 -10.56 -9.36
CA ASP A 285 3.33 -10.57 -8.79
C ASP A 285 4.40 -10.85 -9.85
N LEU A 286 5.50 -10.11 -9.80
CA LEU A 286 6.54 -10.16 -10.82
C LEU A 286 7.06 -11.59 -11.10
N PRO A 287 7.29 -12.48 -10.11
CA PRO A 287 7.65 -13.87 -10.37
C PRO A 287 6.57 -14.65 -11.14
N VAL A 288 5.29 -14.38 -10.88
CA VAL A 288 4.17 -15.04 -11.57
C VAL A 288 4.17 -14.65 -13.05
N VAL A 289 4.37 -13.37 -13.35
CA VAL A 289 4.46 -12.87 -14.74
C VAL A 289 5.62 -13.53 -15.48
N TRP A 290 6.82 -13.52 -14.89
CA TRP A 290 8.00 -14.11 -15.52
C TRP A 290 7.84 -15.62 -15.77
N LYS A 291 7.47 -16.38 -14.74
CA LYS A 291 7.40 -17.85 -14.82
C LYS A 291 6.22 -18.33 -15.64
N SER A 292 5.02 -17.80 -15.38
CA SER A 292 3.78 -18.37 -15.92
C SER A 292 3.44 -17.79 -17.28
N LEU A 293 3.58 -16.47 -17.46
CA LEU A 293 3.19 -15.79 -18.70
C LEU A 293 4.35 -15.70 -19.70
N LEU A 294 5.55 -15.34 -19.24
CA LEU A 294 6.73 -15.17 -20.10
C LEU A 294 7.58 -16.45 -20.22
N LYS A 295 7.26 -17.50 -19.45
CA LYS A 295 7.94 -18.79 -19.45
C LYS A 295 9.47 -18.67 -19.31
N ARG A 296 9.92 -17.69 -18.52
CA ARG A 296 11.34 -17.36 -18.28
C ARG A 296 11.54 -17.04 -16.81
N GLU A 297 12.74 -17.27 -16.30
CA GLU A 297 13.06 -16.93 -14.91
C GLU A 297 14.49 -16.36 -14.81
N PRO A 298 14.66 -15.04 -14.96
CA PRO A 298 15.98 -14.43 -14.87
C PRO A 298 16.55 -14.52 -13.43
N LEU A 299 17.88 -14.42 -13.30
CA LEU A 299 18.56 -14.55 -12.01
C LEU A 299 18.07 -13.56 -10.95
N SER A 300 17.65 -12.35 -11.36
CA SER A 300 17.06 -11.35 -10.47
C SER A 300 15.77 -11.83 -9.81
N ILE A 301 14.96 -12.63 -10.51
CA ILE A 301 13.72 -13.22 -10.00
C ILE A 301 14.02 -14.44 -9.12
N LYS A 302 14.99 -15.29 -9.54
CA LYS A 302 15.41 -16.46 -8.75
C LYS A 302 15.96 -16.10 -7.36
N ARG A 303 16.60 -14.93 -7.25
CA ARG A 303 17.25 -14.46 -6.02
C ARG A 303 16.39 -13.52 -5.17
N LEU A 304 15.10 -13.37 -5.50
CA LEU A 304 14.21 -12.56 -4.67
C LEU A 304 14.09 -13.14 -3.28
N LYS A 305 14.22 -12.27 -2.28
CA LYS A 305 13.89 -12.59 -0.89
C LYS A 305 12.45 -12.13 -0.64
N TYR A 306 11.56 -13.07 -0.41
CA TYR A 306 10.15 -12.77 -0.14
C TYR A 306 9.99 -12.16 1.25
N SER A 307 9.05 -11.22 1.38
CA SER A 307 8.62 -10.71 2.68
C SER A 307 7.94 -11.82 3.49
N PRO A 308 7.88 -11.69 4.82
CA PRO A 308 7.01 -12.53 5.64
C PRO A 308 5.56 -12.49 5.13
N SER A 309 4.89 -13.63 5.23
CA SER A 309 3.44 -13.75 5.04
C SER A 309 2.74 -13.64 6.41
N CYS A 310 1.41 -13.77 6.41
CA CYS A 310 0.62 -13.91 7.63
C CYS A 310 -0.10 -15.26 7.67
N VAL A 311 -0.46 -15.68 8.88
CA VAL A 311 -1.52 -16.67 9.13
C VAL A 311 -2.68 -15.89 9.73
N THR A 312 -3.84 -15.96 9.09
CA THR A 312 -5.03 -15.22 9.51
C THR A 312 -6.14 -16.20 9.89
N MET A 313 -6.74 -16.00 11.06
CA MET A 313 -7.93 -16.74 11.49
C MET A 313 -9.12 -15.78 11.51
N LEU A 314 -10.11 -16.05 10.67
CA LEU A 314 -11.35 -15.28 10.57
C LEU A 314 -12.43 -15.97 11.42
N VAL A 315 -12.91 -15.27 12.45
CA VAL A 315 -13.86 -15.83 13.42
C VAL A 315 -15.10 -14.93 13.50
N GLY A 316 -16.26 -15.49 13.21
CA GLY A 316 -17.56 -14.85 13.49
C GLY A 316 -18.01 -15.17 14.92
N SER A 317 -18.49 -14.17 15.65
CA SER A 317 -19.09 -14.32 16.98
C SER A 317 -20.54 -13.84 16.94
N SER A 318 -21.45 -14.66 17.47
CA SER A 318 -22.84 -14.27 17.74
C SER A 318 -23.04 -13.62 19.11
N ARG A 319 -21.96 -13.51 19.89
CA ARG A 319 -21.89 -12.83 21.18
C ARG A 319 -21.20 -11.49 21.04
#